data_AF-A0A6G6X041-F1
#
_entry.id   AF-A0A6G6X041-F1
#
_cell.length_a   1.000
_cell.length_b   1.000
_cell.length_c   1.000
_cell.angle_alpha   90.00
_cell.angle_beta   90.00
_cell.angle_gamma   90.00
#
_symmetry.space_group_name_H-M   'P 1'
#
loop_
_entity.id
_entity.type
_entity.pdbx_description
1 polymer ?
#
loop_
_entity_poly.entity_id
_entity_poly.type
_entity_poly.pdbx_seq_one_letter_code
_entity_poly.pdbx_strand_id
1 'polypeptide(L)'
;MSRFWIATIAVPTFQLALATAALADPAAEKYVDDALPYMYHSCASVVEEASGDNAYIDKVIRALIAVSLYNRDASMAMFDVSDNAKTAMHDKFVAGIKKGCAADKNALLAGVVDTAVGEALSGSK
;
A
#
# COMPACT_ATOMS: atom_id res chain seq x y z
N MET A 1 49.44 -14.94 56.97
CA MET A 1 49.23 -15.73 55.73
C MET A 1 47.91 -15.31 55.13
N SER A 2 47.97 -14.59 54.01
CA SER A 2 46.83 -13.88 53.39
C SER A 2 45.99 -14.83 52.55
N ARG A 3 44.67 -14.80 52.73
CA ARG A 3 43.69 -15.48 51.86
C ARG A 3 43.03 -14.43 50.97
N PHE A 4 43.53 -14.29 49.76
CA PHE A 4 42.89 -13.48 48.72
C PHE A 4 41.73 -14.28 48.10
N TRP A 5 40.50 -13.82 48.33
CA TRP A 5 39.31 -14.32 47.64
C TRP A 5 39.14 -13.51 46.35
N ILE A 6 39.27 -14.16 45.20
CA ILE A 6 38.96 -13.58 43.90
C ILE A 6 37.43 -13.62 43.74
N ALA A 7 36.79 -12.45 43.80
CA ALA A 7 35.39 -12.29 43.46
C ALA A 7 35.24 -12.29 41.93
N THR A 8 34.78 -13.40 41.37
CA THR A 8 34.40 -13.49 39.95
C THR A 8 33.12 -12.69 39.74
N ILE A 9 33.26 -11.44 39.26
CA ILE A 9 32.13 -10.65 38.78
C ILE A 9 31.71 -11.26 37.44
N ALA A 10 30.62 -12.04 37.46
CA ALA A 10 29.94 -12.47 36.26
C ALA A 10 29.37 -11.23 35.56
N VAL A 11 30.08 -10.72 34.55
CA VAL A 11 29.57 -9.69 33.66
C VAL A 11 28.47 -10.34 32.81
N PRO A 12 27.19 -9.95 32.93
CA PRO A 12 26.18 -10.43 32.02
C PRO A 12 26.52 -9.84 30.65
N THR A 13 26.87 -10.72 29.71
CA THR A 13 26.97 -10.39 28.29
C THR A 13 25.60 -9.97 27.81
N PHE A 14 25.37 -8.65 27.80
CA PHE A 14 24.21 -8.03 27.19
C PHE A 14 24.28 -8.32 25.69
N GLN A 15 23.63 -9.40 25.26
CA GLN A 15 23.45 -9.71 23.85
C GLN A 15 22.54 -8.61 23.29
N LEU A 16 23.16 -7.58 22.70
CA LEU A 16 22.49 -6.67 21.79
C LEU A 16 21.94 -7.53 20.67
N ALA A 17 20.66 -7.86 20.76
CA ALA A 17 19.89 -8.32 19.62
C ALA A 17 20.11 -7.27 18.53
N LEU A 18 20.91 -7.61 17.52
CA LEU A 18 20.93 -6.87 16.28
C LEU A 18 19.50 -6.96 15.75
N ALA A 19 18.71 -5.91 16.00
CA ALA A 19 17.57 -5.60 15.16
C ALA A 19 18.17 -5.37 13.78
N THR A 20 18.22 -6.43 12.97
CA THR A 20 18.45 -6.31 11.54
C THR A 20 17.31 -5.46 11.02
N ALA A 21 17.54 -4.16 10.86
CA ALA A 21 16.69 -3.32 10.06
C ALA A 21 16.65 -3.99 8.68
N ALA A 22 15.55 -4.67 8.38
CA ALA A 22 15.27 -5.06 7.01
C ALA A 22 15.28 -3.74 6.23
N LEU A 23 16.27 -3.58 5.35
CA LEU A 23 16.29 -2.45 4.43
C LEU A 23 14.98 -2.53 3.66
N ALA A 24 14.14 -1.50 3.79
CA ALA A 24 12.92 -1.44 3.02
C ALA A 24 13.28 -1.44 1.53
N ASP A 25 12.49 -2.14 0.74
CA ASP A 25 12.65 -2.17 -0.71
C ASP A 25 12.51 -0.74 -1.26
N PRO A 26 13.53 -0.19 -1.94
CA PRO A 26 13.49 1.18 -2.46
C PRO A 26 12.30 1.45 -3.39
N ALA A 27 11.80 0.42 -4.09
CA ALA A 27 10.59 0.56 -4.92
C ALA A 27 9.34 0.72 -4.05
N ALA A 28 9.23 -0.04 -2.96
CA ALA A 28 8.15 0.08 -1.99
C ALA A 28 8.12 1.46 -1.35
N GLU A 29 9.28 1.94 -0.88
CA GLU A 29 9.44 3.27 -0.29
C GLU A 29 8.94 4.34 -1.26
N LYS A 30 9.33 4.27 -2.53
CA LYS A 30 8.87 5.20 -3.55
C LYS A 30 7.35 5.20 -3.73
N TYR A 31 6.72 4.03 -3.81
CA TYR A 31 5.26 3.96 -3.98
C TYR A 31 4.51 4.51 -2.77
N VAL A 32 5.02 4.23 -1.57
CA VAL A 32 4.47 4.78 -0.33
C VAL A 32 4.64 6.30 -0.31
N ASP A 33 5.83 6.81 -0.61
CA ASP A 33 6.12 8.25 -0.63
C ASP A 33 5.26 9.01 -1.64
N ASP A 34 5.10 8.47 -2.86
CA ASP A 34 4.26 9.07 -3.90
C ASP A 34 2.76 9.08 -3.50
N ALA A 35 2.34 8.13 -2.67
CA ALA A 35 0.94 7.95 -2.28
C ALA A 35 0.58 8.56 -0.92
N LEU A 36 1.56 8.77 -0.04
CA LEU A 36 1.39 9.33 1.31
C LEU A 36 0.56 10.63 1.35
N PRO A 37 0.75 11.60 0.42
CA PRO A 37 -0.06 12.82 0.38
C PRO A 37 -1.56 12.55 0.18
N TYR A 38 -1.91 11.38 -0.38
CA TYR A 38 -3.25 11.03 -0.82
C TYR A 38 -3.94 9.97 0.05
N MET A 39 -3.21 9.36 0.99
CA MET A 39 -3.69 8.25 1.82
C MET A 39 -4.94 8.58 2.64
N TYR A 40 -5.12 9.85 2.99
CA TYR A 40 -6.18 10.32 3.87
C TYR A 40 -7.36 10.96 3.13
N HIS A 41 -7.38 10.90 1.79
CA HIS A 41 -8.61 11.24 1.08
C HIS A 41 -9.72 10.27 1.42
N SER A 42 -10.90 10.81 1.65
CA SER A 42 -12.13 10.06 1.52
C SER A 42 -12.64 10.12 0.09
N CYS A 43 -13.61 9.27 -0.24
CA CYS A 43 -14.33 9.36 -1.51
C CYS A 43 -14.93 10.75 -1.77
N ALA A 44 -15.37 11.45 -0.73
CA ALA A 44 -15.87 12.82 -0.84
C ALA A 44 -14.74 13.85 -0.95
N SER A 45 -13.74 13.79 -0.07
CA SER A 45 -12.72 14.85 0.00
C SER A 45 -11.83 14.90 -1.23
N VAL A 46 -11.59 13.77 -1.91
CA VAL A 46 -10.87 13.78 -3.19
C VAL A 46 -11.60 14.57 -4.27
N VAL A 47 -12.94 14.51 -4.30
CA VAL A 47 -13.75 15.22 -5.29
C VAL A 47 -13.84 16.71 -4.94
N GLU A 48 -13.97 17.02 -3.65
CA GLU A 48 -13.98 18.40 -3.14
C GLU A 48 -12.64 19.09 -3.41
N GLU A 49 -11.52 18.44 -3.07
CA GLU A 49 -10.19 18.99 -3.28
C GLU A 49 -9.82 19.11 -4.76
N ALA A 50 -10.26 18.15 -5.58
CA ALA A 50 -10.08 18.23 -7.03
C ALA A 50 -10.73 19.50 -7.62
N SER A 51 -11.84 19.99 -7.05
CA SER A 51 -12.54 21.18 -7.55
C SER A 51 -12.83 21.11 -9.06
N GLY A 52 -13.14 19.91 -9.57
CA GLY A 52 -13.37 19.64 -11.00
C GLY A 52 -12.13 19.24 -11.82
N ASP A 53 -10.94 19.20 -11.21
CA ASP A 53 -9.72 18.70 -11.83
C ASP A 53 -9.68 17.17 -11.85
N ASN A 54 -10.14 16.58 -12.96
CA ASN A 54 -10.09 15.14 -13.16
C ASN A 54 -8.65 14.60 -13.23
N ALA A 55 -7.65 15.41 -13.58
CA ALA A 55 -6.26 14.98 -13.62
C ALA A 55 -5.70 14.77 -12.21
N TYR A 56 -6.14 15.59 -11.25
CA TYR A 56 -5.86 15.39 -9.83
C TYR A 56 -6.43 14.05 -9.33
N ILE A 57 -7.70 13.76 -9.64
CA ILE A 57 -8.35 12.50 -9.25
C ILE A 57 -7.60 11.30 -9.85
N ASP A 58 -7.26 11.34 -11.15
CA ASP A 58 -6.49 10.29 -11.81
C ASP A 58 -5.12 10.08 -11.15
N LYS A 59 -4.41 11.16 -10.81
CA LYS A 59 -3.13 11.11 -10.09
C LYS A 59 -3.25 10.40 -8.74
N VAL A 60 -4.25 10.78 -7.94
CA VAL A 60 -4.54 10.17 -6.63
C VAL A 60 -4.80 8.67 -6.80
N ILE A 61 -5.72 8.31 -7.70
CA ILE A 61 -6.10 6.91 -7.92
C ILE A 61 -4.90 6.08 -8.37
N ARG A 62 -4.05 6.58 -9.28
CA ARG A 62 -2.84 5.88 -9.73
C ARG A 62 -1.85 5.63 -8.61
N ALA A 63 -1.61 6.61 -7.74
CA ALA A 63 -0.71 6.46 -6.61
C ALA A 63 -1.20 5.35 -5.65
N LEU A 64 -2.52 5.33 -5.38
CA LEU A 64 -3.15 4.31 -4.53
C LEU A 64 -3.12 2.91 -5.17
N ILE A 65 -3.35 2.81 -6.48
CA ILE A 65 -3.24 1.55 -7.23
C ILE A 65 -1.81 1.00 -7.13
N ALA A 66 -0.79 1.84 -7.27
CA ALA A 66 0.61 1.39 -7.24
C ALA A 66 0.95 0.71 -5.91
N VAL A 67 0.54 1.31 -4.78
CA VAL A 67 0.69 0.70 -3.45
C VAL A 67 -0.08 -0.60 -3.34
N SER A 68 -1.33 -0.66 -3.82
CA SER A 68 -2.15 -1.88 -3.75
C SER A 68 -1.57 -3.03 -4.58
N LEU A 69 -1.06 -2.73 -5.78
CA LEU A 69 -0.40 -3.70 -6.65
C LEU A 69 0.88 -4.24 -6.00
N TYR A 70 1.71 -3.35 -5.45
CA TYR A 70 2.91 -3.73 -4.71
C TYR A 70 2.59 -4.65 -3.52
N ASN A 71 1.59 -4.29 -2.71
CA ASN A 71 1.14 -5.09 -1.56
C ASN A 71 0.66 -6.51 -1.95
N ARG A 72 0.32 -6.73 -3.22
CA ARG A 72 -0.14 -8.01 -3.76
C ARG A 72 0.96 -8.76 -4.53
N ASP A 73 2.18 -8.25 -4.52
CA ASP A 73 3.30 -8.70 -5.37
C ASP A 73 2.85 -8.86 -6.83
N ALA A 74 1.97 -7.95 -7.28
CA ALA A 74 1.35 -7.99 -8.58
C ALA A 74 1.90 -6.83 -9.41
N SER A 75 2.32 -7.10 -10.63
CA SER A 75 2.56 -6.05 -11.62
C SER A 75 1.57 -6.20 -12.77
N MET A 76 1.17 -5.09 -13.38
CA MET A 76 0.36 -5.14 -14.61
C MET A 76 1.04 -5.96 -15.71
N ALA A 77 2.37 -6.04 -15.71
CA ALA A 77 3.15 -6.86 -16.63
C ALA A 77 3.05 -8.37 -16.36
N MET A 78 2.63 -8.78 -15.17
CA MET A 78 2.33 -10.20 -14.87
C MET A 78 1.03 -10.66 -15.52
N PHE A 79 0.19 -9.73 -15.98
CA PHE A 79 -1.05 -10.02 -16.67
C PHE A 79 -0.80 -9.83 -18.17
N ASP A 80 -0.36 -10.88 -18.87
CA ASP A 80 -0.39 -10.94 -20.34
C ASP A 80 -1.84 -11.12 -20.81
N VAL A 81 -2.62 -10.06 -20.63
CA VAL A 81 -4.06 -10.05 -20.86
C VAL A 81 -4.38 -9.39 -22.19
N SER A 82 -5.28 -10.03 -22.95
CA SER A 82 -5.86 -9.45 -24.16
C SER A 82 -6.52 -8.10 -23.86
N ASP A 83 -6.69 -7.25 -24.87
CA ASP A 83 -7.31 -5.93 -24.68
C ASP A 83 -8.73 -6.04 -24.11
N ASN A 84 -9.49 -7.08 -24.48
CA ASN A 84 -10.80 -7.38 -23.90
C ASN A 84 -10.72 -7.68 -22.39
N ALA A 85 -9.69 -8.40 -21.96
CA ALA A 85 -9.47 -8.69 -20.54
C ALA A 85 -9.01 -7.43 -19.77
N LYS A 86 -8.21 -6.54 -20.38
CA LYS A 86 -7.88 -5.23 -19.82
C LYS A 86 -9.12 -4.37 -19.62
N THR A 87 -10.01 -4.30 -20.61
CA THR A 87 -11.29 -3.59 -20.50
C THR A 87 -12.16 -4.17 -19.39
N ALA A 88 -12.29 -5.49 -19.32
CA ALA A 88 -13.07 -6.13 -18.26
C ALA A 88 -12.50 -5.88 -16.85
N MET A 89 -11.17 -5.86 -16.70
CA MET A 89 -10.52 -5.49 -15.44
C MET A 89 -10.76 -4.03 -15.07
N HIS A 90 -10.61 -3.12 -16.04
CA HIS A 90 -10.90 -1.70 -15.86
C HIS A 90 -12.36 -1.49 -15.42
N ASP A 91 -13.31 -2.15 -16.07
CA ASP A 91 -14.73 -2.00 -15.75
C ASP A 91 -15.07 -2.54 -14.37
N LYS A 92 -14.48 -3.68 -13.97
CA LYS A 92 -14.58 -4.22 -12.60
C LYS A 92 -14.01 -3.25 -11.58
N PHE A 93 -12.83 -2.70 -11.85
CA PHE A 93 -12.19 -1.73 -10.97
C PHE A 93 -13.06 -0.47 -10.78
N VAL A 94 -13.55 0.12 -11.87
CA VAL A 94 -14.42 1.30 -11.82
C VAL A 94 -15.74 0.99 -11.10
N ALA A 95 -16.34 -0.18 -11.34
CA ALA A 95 -17.53 -0.62 -10.63
C ALA A 95 -17.27 -0.78 -9.12
N GLY A 96 -16.12 -1.33 -8.73
CA GLY A 96 -15.69 -1.47 -7.34
C GLY A 96 -15.56 -0.12 -6.64
N ILE A 97 -14.90 0.85 -7.26
CA ILE A 97 -14.79 2.22 -6.72
C ILE A 97 -16.18 2.85 -6.55
N LYS A 98 -17.02 2.80 -7.61
CA LYS A 98 -18.37 3.39 -7.56
C LYS A 98 -19.19 2.78 -6.43
N LYS A 99 -19.15 1.45 -6.28
CA LYS A 99 -19.87 0.73 -5.22
C LYS A 99 -19.35 1.13 -3.84
N GLY A 100 -18.03 1.13 -3.63
CA GLY A 100 -17.43 1.49 -2.35
C GLY A 100 -17.76 2.92 -1.93
N CYS A 101 -17.53 3.89 -2.83
CA CYS A 101 -17.80 5.30 -2.55
C CYS A 101 -19.29 5.64 -2.46
N ALA A 102 -20.18 4.89 -3.12
CA ALA A 102 -21.63 5.06 -2.95
C ALA A 102 -22.14 4.47 -1.62
N ALA A 103 -21.50 3.40 -1.12
CA ALA A 103 -21.86 2.80 0.14
C ALA A 103 -21.49 3.69 1.34
N ASP A 104 -20.32 4.33 1.28
CA ASP A 104 -19.91 5.34 2.26
C ASP A 104 -19.01 6.40 1.59
N LYS A 105 -19.56 7.62 1.45
CA LYS A 105 -18.83 8.75 0.86
C LYS A 105 -17.65 9.23 1.71
N ASN A 106 -17.63 8.90 3.00
CA ASN A 106 -16.56 9.28 3.92
C ASN A 106 -15.52 8.17 4.11
N ALA A 107 -15.69 7.02 3.44
CA ALA A 107 -14.70 5.95 3.48
C ALA A 107 -13.37 6.42 2.91
N LEU A 108 -12.27 5.95 3.51
CA LEU A 108 -10.92 6.19 3.00
C LEU A 108 -10.80 5.65 1.58
N LEU A 109 -10.45 6.53 0.65
CA LEU A 109 -10.30 6.20 -0.76
C LEU A 109 -9.24 5.13 -0.97
N ALA A 110 -8.15 5.16 -0.18
CA ALA A 110 -7.11 4.14 -0.21
C ALA A 110 -7.65 2.71 -0.01
N GLY A 111 -8.56 2.52 0.96
CA GLY A 111 -9.18 1.22 1.22
C GLY A 111 -10.17 0.80 0.14
N VAL A 112 -10.92 1.76 -0.42
CA VAL A 112 -11.83 1.52 -1.55
C VAL A 112 -11.06 1.11 -2.79
N VAL A 113 -9.96 1.80 -3.11
CA VAL A 113 -9.08 1.47 -4.23
C VAL A 113 -8.43 0.11 -4.05
N ASP A 114 -7.90 -0.20 -2.86
CA ASP A 114 -7.28 -1.51 -2.60
C ASP A 114 -8.26 -2.68 -2.79
N THR A 115 -9.50 -2.51 -2.31
CA THR A 115 -10.58 -3.48 -2.50
C THR A 115 -10.90 -3.65 -3.99
N ALA A 116 -11.07 -2.55 -4.71
CA ALA A 116 -11.39 -2.56 -6.14
C ALA A 116 -10.27 -3.20 -6.98
N VAL A 117 -9.00 -2.96 -6.64
CA VAL A 117 -7.85 -3.63 -7.28
C VAL A 117 -7.94 -5.14 -7.03
N GLY A 118 -8.14 -5.56 -5.77
CA GLY A 118 -8.28 -6.98 -5.43
C GLY A 118 -9.39 -7.67 -6.22
N GLU A 119 -10.57 -7.05 -6.32
CA GLU A 119 -11.72 -7.57 -7.08
C GLU A 119 -11.41 -7.65 -8.59
N ALA A 120 -10.77 -6.62 -9.16
CA ALA A 120 -10.41 -6.58 -10.57
C ALA A 120 -9.42 -7.70 -10.95
N LEU A 121 -8.42 -7.95 -10.09
CA LEU A 121 -7.41 -9.00 -10.29
C LEU A 121 -7.96 -10.40 -10.05
N SER A 122 -8.95 -10.57 -9.16
CA SER A 122 -9.52 -11.88 -8.85
C SER A 122 -10.26 -12.51 -10.04
N GLY A 123 -10.64 -11.69 -11.02
CA GLY A 123 -11.32 -12.13 -12.24
C GLY A 123 -10.42 -12.33 -13.47
N SER A 124 -9.09 -12.24 -13.33
CA SER A 124 -8.12 -12.46 -14.41
C SER A 124 -7.34 -13.77 -14.29
N LYS A 125 -7.64 -14.60 -13.28
CA LYS A 125 -7.16 -15.98 -13.14
C LYS A 125 -7.99 -16.97 -13.95
#